data_AF-A0A6P7J086-F1
#
_entry.id   AF-A0A6P7J086-F1
#
_cell.length_a   1.000
_cell.length_b   1.000
_cell.length_c   1.000
_cell.angle_alpha   90.00
_cell.angle_beta   90.00
_cell.angle_gamma   90.00
#
_symmetry.space_group_name_H-M   'P 1'
#
loop_
_entity.id
_entity.type
_entity.pdbx_description
1 polymer ?
#
loop_
_entity_poly.entity_id
_entity_poly.type
_entity_poly.pdbx_seq_one_letter_code
_entity_poly.pdbx_strand_id
1 'polypeptide(L)'
;MKFIVIAACIFGMALCAPQMYMEFDIHHAPAQAAPVIPAGALPDSLEVVLPVDAQGLPVAGPGFIKQEIPQPNGLDSKDVFYPFGFDVPVPAVVVPVVPDAPAVAAPADPAVAVAVAVPAAPAAPAVVVAVPAAPAAPAQPVIAAAPAPTGDDDDDDDD
;
A
#
# COMPACT_ATOMS: atom_id res chain seq x y z
N MET A 1 44.39 5.03 -10.76
CA MET A 1 43.67 5.43 -9.52
C MET A 1 42.63 6.52 -9.80
N LYS A 2 42.98 7.64 -10.47
CA LYS A 2 42.04 8.75 -10.75
C LYS A 2 40.79 8.38 -11.56
N PHE A 3 40.91 7.49 -12.56
CA PHE A 3 39.77 7.01 -13.35
C PHE A 3 38.78 6.15 -12.56
N ILE A 4 39.25 5.38 -11.58
CA ILE A 4 38.39 4.52 -10.74
C ILE A 4 37.52 5.40 -9.82
N VAL A 5 38.10 6.46 -9.26
CA VAL A 5 37.37 7.40 -8.41
C VAL A 5 36.29 8.14 -9.22
N ILE A 6 36.62 8.60 -10.42
CA ILE A 6 35.65 9.28 -11.30
C ILE A 6 34.52 8.33 -11.71
N ALA A 7 34.84 7.10 -12.11
CA ALA A 7 33.82 6.10 -12.44
C ALA A 7 32.92 5.80 -11.23
N ALA A 8 33.49 5.59 -10.04
CA ALA A 8 32.72 5.37 -8.82
C ALA A 8 31.79 6.56 -8.47
N CYS A 9 32.24 7.80 -8.68
CA CYS A 9 31.40 8.98 -8.48
C CYS A 9 30.23 9.05 -9.47
N ILE A 10 30.45 8.74 -10.75
CA ILE A 10 29.38 8.76 -11.76
C ILE A 10 28.37 7.64 -11.49
N PHE A 11 28.83 6.42 -11.19
CA PHE A 11 27.93 5.32 -10.83
C PHE A 11 27.18 5.59 -9.53
N GLY A 12 27.82 6.21 -8.54
CA GLY A 12 27.17 6.63 -7.30
C GLY A 12 26.03 7.62 -7.53
N MET A 13 26.23 8.62 -8.40
CA MET A 13 25.18 9.58 -8.75
C MET A 13 24.09 8.97 -9.64
N ALA A 14 24.43 8.03 -10.53
CA ALA A 14 23.45 7.37 -11.40
C ALA A 14 22.54 6.39 -10.64
N LEU A 15 23.04 5.77 -9.57
CA LEU A 15 22.25 4.86 -8.72
C LEU A 15 21.51 5.61 -7.59
N CYS A 16 22.00 6.79 -7.20
CA CYS A 16 21.38 7.65 -6.20
C CYS A 16 20.54 8.73 -6.89
N ALA A 17 19.48 8.33 -7.61
CA ALA A 17 18.48 9.29 -8.04
C ALA A 17 17.64 9.69 -6.81
N PRO A 18 17.54 10.98 -6.45
CA PRO A 18 16.68 11.42 -5.37
C PRO A 18 15.23 11.07 -5.71
N GLN A 19 14.62 10.18 -4.93
CA GLN A 19 13.21 9.85 -5.07
C GLN A 19 12.40 10.85 -4.26
N MET A 20 11.45 11.53 -4.91
CA MET A 20 10.48 12.38 -4.24
C MET A 20 9.30 11.54 -3.78
N TYR A 21 8.84 11.78 -2.56
CA TYR A 21 7.69 11.12 -1.96
C TYR A 21 6.61 12.15 -1.65
N MET A 22 5.35 11.76 -1.77
CA MET A 22 4.21 12.59 -1.44
C MET A 22 3.21 11.80 -0.60
N GLU A 23 2.59 12.50 0.35
CA GLU A 23 1.56 11.96 1.25
C GLU A 23 0.18 12.12 0.58
N PHE A 24 -0.59 11.05 0.62
CA PHE A 24 -1.93 10.94 0.07
C PHE A 24 -2.88 10.44 1.14
N ASP A 25 -4.12 10.90 1.08
CA ASP A 25 -5.18 10.42 1.96
C ASP A 25 -5.46 8.92 1.72
N ILE A 26 -5.73 8.17 2.80
CA ILE A 26 -5.98 6.72 2.73
C ILE A 26 -7.20 6.35 1.87
N HIS A 27 -8.17 7.24 1.67
CA HIS A 27 -9.31 7.04 0.79
C HIS A 27 -8.93 7.06 -0.70
N HIS A 28 -7.82 7.72 -1.04
CA HIS A 28 -7.24 7.74 -2.39
C HIS A 28 -6.08 6.74 -2.53
N ALA A 29 -5.91 5.87 -1.54
CA ALA A 29 -4.86 4.88 -1.54
C ALA A 29 -5.00 3.91 -2.72
N PRO A 30 -3.87 3.45 -3.27
CA PRO A 30 -3.89 2.36 -4.23
C PRO A 30 -4.40 1.07 -3.56
N ALA A 31 -5.10 0.24 -4.33
CA ALA A 31 -5.65 -1.03 -3.82
C ALA A 31 -4.57 -1.95 -3.20
N GLN A 32 -3.32 -1.81 -3.66
CA GLN A 32 -2.15 -2.50 -3.15
C GLN A 32 -1.79 -2.15 -1.71
N ALA A 33 -2.21 -0.99 -1.20
CA ALA A 33 -2.00 -0.59 0.20
C ALA A 33 -2.98 -1.28 1.16
N ALA A 34 -4.18 -1.66 0.67
CA ALA A 34 -5.24 -2.25 1.49
C ALA A 34 -4.80 -3.42 2.41
N PRO A 35 -4.03 -4.43 1.96
CA PRO A 35 -3.61 -5.53 2.83
C PRO A 35 -2.61 -5.13 3.91
N VAL A 36 -2.01 -3.95 3.82
CA VAL A 36 -0.98 -3.46 4.75
C VAL A 36 -1.57 -2.47 5.77
N ILE A 37 -2.83 -2.06 5.62
CA ILE A 37 -3.51 -1.18 6.56
C ILE A 37 -3.55 -1.85 7.95
N PRO A 38 -3.01 -1.19 8.99
CA PRO A 38 -3.04 -1.73 10.34
C PRO A 38 -4.47 -1.93 10.86
N ALA A 39 -4.76 -3.11 11.40
CA ALA A 39 -6.08 -3.41 11.95
C ALA A 39 -6.39 -2.50 13.14
N GLY A 40 -7.56 -1.85 13.11
CA GLY A 40 -8.00 -0.93 14.17
C GLY A 40 -7.44 0.49 14.07
N ALA A 41 -6.65 0.81 13.05
CA ALA A 41 -6.28 2.19 12.76
C ALA A 41 -7.48 2.99 12.23
N LEU A 42 -7.56 4.27 12.62
CA LEU A 42 -8.58 5.19 12.12
C LEU A 42 -8.19 5.68 10.72
N PRO A 43 -9.12 5.81 9.76
CA PRO A 43 -8.79 6.28 8.42
C PRO A 43 -8.14 7.67 8.44
N ASP A 44 -8.66 8.56 9.28
CA ASP A 44 -8.16 9.94 9.41
C ASP A 44 -6.77 10.03 10.04
N SER A 45 -6.26 8.94 10.63
CA SER A 45 -4.89 8.85 11.17
C SER A 45 -3.93 8.10 10.24
N LEU A 46 -4.37 7.80 9.00
CA LEU A 46 -3.59 7.05 8.02
C LEU A 46 -3.35 7.89 6.79
N GLU A 47 -2.09 7.93 6.37
CA GLU A 47 -1.65 8.55 5.13
C GLU A 47 -0.84 7.53 4.31
N VAL A 48 -0.93 7.60 2.99
CA VAL A 48 -0.14 6.80 2.07
C VAL A 48 0.96 7.65 1.49
N VAL A 49 2.19 7.21 1.68
CA VAL A 49 3.39 7.84 1.14
C VAL A 49 3.82 7.07 -0.11
N LEU A 50 3.73 7.72 -1.27
CA LEU A 50 4.13 7.12 -2.55
C LEU A 50 5.26 7.91 -3.21
N PRO A 51 6.16 7.23 -3.95
CA PRO A 51 7.12 7.92 -4.79
C PRO A 51 6.37 8.58 -5.96
N VAL A 52 6.80 9.79 -6.32
CA VAL A 52 6.20 10.59 -7.39
C VAL A 52 7.22 11.05 -8.42
N ASP A 53 6.76 11.32 -9.63
CA ASP A 53 7.57 11.96 -10.67
C ASP A 53 7.68 13.48 -10.47
N ALA A 54 8.37 14.16 -11.40
CA ALA A 54 8.53 15.62 -11.36
C ALA A 54 7.21 16.40 -11.53
N GLN A 55 6.13 15.72 -11.92
CA GLN A 55 4.78 16.28 -12.07
C GLN A 55 3.90 15.97 -10.85
N GLY A 56 4.44 15.31 -9.83
CA GLY A 56 3.69 14.90 -8.63
C GLY A 56 2.78 13.69 -8.86
N LEU A 57 2.96 12.95 -9.97
CA LEU A 57 2.18 11.76 -10.25
C LEU A 57 2.83 10.54 -9.60
N PRO A 58 2.05 9.66 -8.93
CA PRO A 58 2.58 8.43 -8.35
C PRO A 58 3.26 7.54 -9.39
N VAL A 59 4.47 7.08 -9.09
CA VAL A 59 5.24 6.15 -9.93
C VAL A 59 5.43 4.82 -9.21
N ALA A 60 5.70 3.75 -9.97
CA ALA A 60 5.92 2.44 -9.38
C ALA A 60 7.17 2.44 -8.48
N GLY A 61 7.10 1.76 -7.34
CA GLY A 61 8.19 1.74 -6.37
C GLY A 61 7.75 1.35 -4.96
N PRO A 62 8.67 1.43 -3.98
CA PRO A 62 8.34 1.20 -2.58
C PRO A 62 7.46 2.35 -2.05
N GLY A 63 6.30 2.00 -1.48
CA GLY A 63 5.42 2.92 -0.78
C GLY A 63 5.36 2.62 0.73
N PHE A 64 4.73 3.51 1.49
CA PHE A 64 4.53 3.33 2.93
C PHE A 64 3.14 3.78 3.35
N ILE A 65 2.57 3.14 4.36
CA ILE A 65 1.42 3.67 5.10
C ILE A 65 1.99 4.31 6.36
N LYS A 66 1.79 5.61 6.51
CA LYS A 66 2.11 6.37 7.71
C LYS A 66 0.88 6.36 8.62
N GLN A 67 1.03 5.82 9.81
CA GLN A 67 0.02 5.84 10.85
C GLN A 67 0.43 6.79 11.96
N GLU A 68 -0.43 7.77 12.23
CA GLU A 68 -0.32 8.63 13.38
C GLU A 68 -0.91 7.93 14.61
N ILE A 69 -0.10 7.68 15.64
CA ILE A 69 -0.54 7.09 16.90
C ILE A 69 -0.51 8.16 17.99
N PRO A 70 -1.67 8.61 18.50
CA PRO A 70 -1.74 9.52 19.63
C PRO A 70 -1.03 8.91 20.85
N GLN A 71 -0.10 9.65 21.44
CA GLN A 71 0.59 9.20 22.64
C GLN A 71 -0.24 9.49 23.89
N PRO A 72 -0.18 8.63 24.92
CA PRO A 72 -0.83 8.92 26.19
C PRO A 72 -0.21 10.16 26.85
N ASN A 73 -0.96 10.77 27.77
CA ASN A 73 -0.53 11.91 28.59
C ASN A 73 -0.34 13.23 27.83
N GLY A 74 -1.03 13.41 26.70
CA GLY A 74 -0.98 14.66 25.93
C GLY A 74 0.37 14.92 25.26
N LEU A 75 1.18 13.87 25.09
CA LEU A 75 2.39 13.91 24.27
C LEU A 75 2.00 13.95 22.79
N ASP A 76 2.87 14.56 21.98
CA ASP A 76 2.71 14.59 20.53
C ASP A 76 2.56 13.17 19.95
N SER A 77 1.83 13.08 18.85
CA SER A 77 1.61 11.81 18.15
C SER A 77 2.90 11.22 17.59
N LYS A 78 2.89 9.91 17.39
CA LYS A 78 4.02 9.16 16.84
C LYS A 78 3.66 8.58 15.48
N ASP A 79 4.50 8.84 14.50
CA ASP A 79 4.37 8.23 13.18
C ASP A 79 4.98 6.83 13.14
N VAL A 80 4.22 5.87 12.61
CA VAL A 80 4.67 4.51 12.31
C VAL A 80 4.50 4.24 10.82
N PHE A 81 5.57 3.79 10.16
CA PHE A 81 5.59 3.54 8.71
C PHE A 81 5.54 2.04 8.40
N TYR A 82 4.53 1.63 7.64
CA TYR A 82 4.34 0.25 7.18
C TYR A 82 4.67 0.15 5.68
N PRO A 83 5.77 -0.51 5.29
CA PRO A 83 6.19 -0.57 3.89
C PRO A 83 5.27 -1.47 3.06
N PHE A 84 5.02 -1.07 1.81
CA PHE A 84 4.34 -1.87 0.81
C PHE A 84 4.88 -1.59 -0.60
N GLY A 85 4.55 -2.45 -1.57
CA GLY A 85 4.92 -2.24 -2.98
C GLY A 85 3.79 -1.58 -3.76
N PHE A 86 4.11 -0.56 -4.57
CA PHE A 86 3.16 0.09 -5.46
C PHE A 86 3.55 -0.13 -6.92
N ASP A 87 2.63 -0.72 -7.69
CA ASP A 87 2.76 -0.92 -9.13
C ASP A 87 1.75 -0.03 -9.86
N VAL A 88 2.21 0.74 -10.84
CA VAL A 88 1.31 1.49 -11.71
C VAL A 88 0.75 0.52 -12.76
N PRO A 89 -0.57 0.31 -12.84
CA PRO A 89 -1.14 -0.59 -13.83
C PRO A 89 -0.79 -0.07 -15.23
N VAL A 90 -0.03 -0.87 -15.99
CA VAL A 90 0.22 -0.61 -17.40
C VAL A 90 -1.13 -0.65 -18.12
N PRO A 91 -1.50 0.38 -18.90
CA PRO A 91 -2.75 0.36 -19.65
C PRO A 91 -2.80 -0.90 -20.51
N ALA A 92 -3.82 -1.74 -20.31
CA ALA A 92 -4.03 -2.91 -21.13
C ALA A 92 -4.15 -2.44 -22.58
N VAL A 93 -3.20 -2.84 -23.44
CA VAL A 93 -3.30 -2.63 -24.88
C VAL A 93 -4.51 -3.44 -25.34
N VAL A 94 -5.62 -2.74 -25.60
CA VAL A 94 -6.79 -3.32 -26.24
C VAL A 94 -6.35 -3.64 -27.68
N VAL A 95 -5.90 -4.86 -27.90
CA VAL A 95 -5.70 -5.37 -29.26
C VAL A 95 -7.10 -5.43 -29.89
N PRO A 96 -7.38 -4.69 -30.98
CA PRO A 96 -8.69 -4.75 -31.62
C PRO A 96 -8.91 -6.19 -32.09
N VAL A 97 -9.89 -6.86 -31.49
CA VAL A 97 -10.43 -8.12 -32.02
C VAL A 97 -11.08 -7.77 -33.36
N VAL A 98 -10.36 -8.03 -34.45
CA VAL A 98 -10.93 -8.00 -35.79
C VAL A 98 -11.95 -9.14 -35.86
N PRO A 99 -13.24 -8.88 -36.16
CA PRO A 99 -14.22 -9.93 -36.32
C PRO A 99 -13.81 -10.86 -37.46
N ASP A 100 -13.79 -12.17 -37.17
CA ASP A 100 -13.58 -13.27 -38.11
C ASP A 100 -14.31 -13.05 -39.44
N ALA A 101 -13.55 -12.91 -40.52
CA ALA A 101 -14.05 -13.07 -41.88
C ALA A 101 -13.99 -14.56 -42.26
N PRO A 102 -15.01 -15.13 -42.94
CA PRO A 102 -15.11 -16.56 -43.17
C PRO A 102 -13.99 -17.09 -44.07
N ALA A 103 -13.40 -18.20 -43.63
CA ALA A 103 -12.27 -18.90 -44.24
C ALA A 103 -12.54 -19.37 -45.67
N VAL A 104 -11.64 -19.03 -46.60
CA VAL A 104 -11.47 -19.71 -47.88
C VAL A 104 -10.21 -20.57 -47.79
N ALA A 105 -10.38 -21.90 -47.92
CA ALA A 105 -9.34 -22.91 -47.77
C ALA A 105 -8.56 -23.17 -49.06
N ALA A 106 -7.22 -23.15 -49.00
CA ALA A 106 -6.29 -23.90 -49.87
C ALA A 106 -4.84 -23.86 -49.29
N PRO A 107 -3.86 -24.68 -49.73
CA PRO A 107 -3.16 -25.64 -48.86
C PRO A 107 -1.69 -25.32 -48.52
N ALA A 108 -1.27 -25.92 -47.40
CA ALA A 108 0.05 -26.18 -46.81
C ALA A 108 1.35 -25.73 -47.51
N ASP A 109 2.20 -25.02 -46.74
CA ASP A 109 3.68 -25.06 -46.77
C ASP A 109 4.22 -24.77 -45.34
N PRO A 110 5.48 -25.10 -44.98
CA PRO A 110 5.79 -25.81 -43.75
C PRO A 110 6.09 -24.90 -42.56
N ALA A 111 5.54 -25.29 -41.42
CA ALA A 111 5.96 -25.06 -40.04
C ALA A 111 7.21 -24.17 -39.81
N VAL A 112 6.97 -22.93 -39.37
CA VAL A 112 7.75 -22.34 -38.28
C VAL A 112 6.81 -22.29 -37.07
N ALA A 113 6.83 -23.36 -36.28
CA ALA A 113 6.16 -23.41 -35.00
C ALA A 113 6.89 -22.47 -34.03
N VAL A 114 6.47 -21.20 -33.97
CA VAL A 114 6.76 -20.38 -32.80
C VAL A 114 5.77 -20.83 -31.74
N ALA A 115 6.24 -21.71 -30.85
CA ALA A 115 5.53 -22.07 -29.64
C ALA A 115 5.29 -20.80 -28.82
N VAL A 116 4.08 -20.23 -28.95
CA VAL A 116 3.58 -19.24 -28.02
C VAL A 116 3.40 -19.99 -26.70
N ALA A 117 4.30 -19.72 -25.76
CA ALA A 117 4.14 -20.14 -24.38
C ALA A 117 2.86 -19.50 -23.84
N VAL A 118 1.80 -20.30 -23.76
CA VAL A 118 0.60 -19.97 -22.96
C VAL A 118 1.09 -19.88 -21.52
N PRO A 119 0.98 -18.72 -20.84
CA PRO A 119 1.22 -18.67 -19.41
C PRO A 119 0.23 -19.64 -18.76
N ALA A 120 0.77 -20.60 -18.00
CA ALA A 120 -0.04 -21.51 -17.21
C ALA A 120 -1.01 -20.69 -16.35
N ALA A 121 -2.31 -20.85 -16.62
CA ALA A 121 -3.35 -20.32 -15.74
C ALA A 121 -3.10 -20.87 -14.32
N PRO A 122 -3.04 -20.00 -13.29
CA PRO A 122 -2.94 -20.49 -11.93
C PRO A 122 -4.18 -21.32 -11.63
N ALA A 123 -3.96 -22.54 -11.15
CA ALA A 123 -5.00 -23.43 -10.67
C ALA A 123 -5.87 -22.68 -9.66
N ALA A 124 -7.18 -22.66 -9.91
CA ALA A 124 -8.14 -22.14 -8.96
C ALA A 124 -7.95 -22.85 -7.61
N PRO A 125 -7.70 -22.14 -6.50
CA PRO A 125 -7.68 -22.77 -5.20
C PRO A 125 -9.08 -23.31 -4.88
N ALA A 126 -9.12 -24.59 -4.52
CA ALA A 126 -10.31 -25.27 -4.06
C ALA A 126 -10.98 -24.49 -2.92
N VAL A 127 -12.26 -24.20 -3.10
CA VAL A 127 -13.14 -23.62 -2.07
C VAL A 127 -13.30 -24.66 -0.97
N VAL A 128 -12.51 -24.56 0.10
CA VAL A 128 -12.84 -25.23 1.36
C VAL A 128 -13.89 -24.36 2.03
N VAL A 129 -15.14 -24.81 1.97
CA VAL A 129 -16.24 -24.24 2.75
C VAL A 129 -15.96 -24.54 4.22
N ALA A 130 -15.28 -23.61 4.90
CA ALA A 130 -15.23 -23.59 6.34
C ALA A 130 -16.59 -23.11 6.86
N VAL A 131 -17.30 -23.99 7.55
CA VAL A 131 -18.50 -23.67 8.32
C VAL A 131 -18.12 -22.58 9.35
N PRO A 132 -18.84 -21.44 9.42
CA PRO A 132 -18.56 -20.42 10.42
C PRO A 132 -18.79 -21.00 11.82
N ALA A 133 -17.73 -21.11 12.61
CA ALA A 133 -17.85 -21.26 14.04
C ALA A 133 -18.42 -19.95 14.61
N ALA A 134 -19.53 -20.06 15.35
CA ALA A 134 -20.23 -18.94 15.96
C ALA A 134 -19.27 -18.11 16.85
N PRO A 135 -19.36 -16.77 16.83
CA PRO A 135 -18.57 -15.94 17.71
C PRO A 135 -18.93 -16.19 19.18
N ALA A 136 -17.93 -16.55 19.99
CA ALA A 136 -18.03 -16.42 21.43
C ALA A 136 -18.18 -14.93 21.78
N ALA A 137 -19.25 -14.59 22.48
CA ALA A 137 -19.54 -13.23 22.92
C ALA A 137 -18.38 -12.69 23.79
N PRO A 138 -17.88 -11.47 23.52
CA PRO A 138 -16.93 -10.84 24.43
C PRO A 138 -17.62 -10.52 25.77
N ALA A 139 -17.02 -11.02 26.85
CA ALA A 139 -17.37 -10.65 28.21
C ALA A 139 -17.23 -9.13 28.38
N GLN A 140 -18.27 -8.51 28.93
CA GLN A 140 -18.30 -7.08 29.19
C GLN A 140 -17.19 -6.69 30.19
N PRO A 141 -16.39 -5.64 29.94
CA PRO A 141 -15.58 -5.04 30.98
C PRO A 141 -16.50 -4.33 31.98
N VAL A 142 -16.51 -4.83 33.22
CA VAL A 142 -17.08 -4.14 34.38
C VAL A 142 -16.18 -2.94 34.66
N ILE A 143 -16.59 -1.75 34.24
CA ILE A 143 -15.96 -0.51 34.71
C ILE A 143 -16.75 -0.03 35.92
N ALA A 144 -16.13 -0.20 37.09
CA ALA A 144 -16.57 0.42 38.33
C ALA A 144 -16.51 1.95 38.18
N ALA A 145 -17.59 2.64 38.57
CA ALA A 145 -17.61 4.09 38.66
C ALA A 145 -16.58 4.58 39.68
N ALA A 146 -15.61 5.37 39.24
CA ALA A 146 -14.78 6.17 40.14
C ALA A 146 -15.56 7.45 40.55
N PRO A 147 -15.47 7.88 41.82
CA PRO A 147 -16.24 9.02 42.34
C PRO A 147 -15.75 10.35 41.76
N ALA A 148 -16.68 11.29 41.62
CA ALA A 148 -16.42 12.67 41.25
C ALA A 148 -15.53 13.37 42.30
N PRO A 149 -14.53 14.18 41.91
CA PRO A 149 -13.91 15.10 42.84
C PRO A 149 -14.92 16.20 43.20
N THR A 150 -15.32 16.21 44.47
CA THR A 150 -15.87 17.39 45.16
C THR A 150 -14.71 18.03 45.90
N GLY A 151 -14.54 19.34 45.74
CA GLY A 151 -13.45 20.12 46.33
C GLY A 151 -13.51 21.56 45.83
N ASP A 152 -14.56 22.24 46.28
CA ASP A 152 -14.56 23.69 46.53
C ASP A 152 -13.59 24.01 47.68
N ASP A 153 -13.24 25.29 47.83
CA ASP A 153 -12.50 25.92 48.96
C ASP A 153 -10.96 25.67 48.97
N ASP A 154 -10.07 26.64 49.21
CA ASP A 154 -10.18 27.97 49.81
C ASP A 154 -8.89 28.77 49.51
N ASP A 155 -8.97 30.07 49.79
CA ASP A 155 -7.97 31.15 49.76
C ASP A 155 -6.53 30.80 50.22
N ASP A 156 -5.54 31.54 49.68
CA ASP A 156 -4.65 32.38 50.52
C ASP A 156 -3.70 33.25 49.66
N ASP A 157 -3.83 34.56 49.91
CA ASP A 157 -2.85 35.62 49.67
C ASP A 157 -1.49 35.26 50.29
N ASP A 158 -0.37 35.70 49.68
CA ASP A 158 0.70 36.43 50.38
C ASP A 158 1.90 36.77 49.46
N ASP A 159 2.28 38.06 49.54
CA ASP A 159 3.53 38.79 49.19
C ASP A 159 4.02 38.97 47.73
#